data_AF-A0A946R074-F1
#
_entry.id   AF-A0A946R074-F1
#
_cell.length_a   1.000
_cell.length_b   1.000
_cell.length_c   1.000
_cell.angle_alpha   90.00
_cell.angle_beta   90.00
_cell.angle_gamma   90.00
#
_symmetry.space_group_name_H-M   'P 1'
#
loop_
_entity.id
_entity.type
_entity.pdbx_description
1 polymer ?
#
loop_
_entity_poly.entity_id
_entity_poly.type
_entity_poly.pdbx_seq_one_letter_code
_entity_poly.pdbx_strand_id
1 'polypeptide(L)'
;MSREDKIDITDSESSRLYSFRGFTYSIDIYTSQFDDGWILEIISPDNDVIIWDDTFEDDEEALKVAINAIQTDDELKPNKIEIAPLDKPLDETELLDLDMFICTDYDAEKLLNQDGQRARVASISELDGFLTAIISAPVQLTAEEWQPVLWRDEEPDWDIFGKEATERLHGFLFRLLYSNLSLLSDDPESFQPIFASPGAVGVEELTITDWCRGYIRALLIKEEDWIANGEPVKEELRMIGLFGTIDGIKTLLEMPRDEIQEFEAGIPDAIRKIFVQFKQDDTADQQTVQPFERGLSKVGRNDPCPCGSGKKFKKCCLH
;
A
#
# COMPACT_ATOMS: atom_id res chain seq x y z
N MET A 1 48.13 -7.73 5.96
CA MET A 1 46.93 -7.01 5.48
C MET A 1 46.37 -6.26 6.67
N SER A 2 46.72 -4.98 6.77
CA SER A 2 46.27 -4.07 7.82
C SER A 2 44.84 -3.57 7.56
N ARG A 3 44.23 -3.01 8.59
CA ARG A 3 42.80 -2.73 8.76
C ARG A 3 42.29 -1.47 8.02
N GLU A 4 42.93 -1.03 6.93
CA GLU A 4 42.72 0.31 6.35
C GLU A 4 42.77 0.37 4.80
N ASP A 5 42.08 -0.53 4.11
CA ASP A 5 41.70 -0.32 2.69
C ASP A 5 40.17 -0.25 2.63
N LYS A 6 39.57 0.79 3.21
CA LYS A 6 38.15 1.09 2.93
C LYS A 6 38.10 1.73 1.56
N ILE A 7 37.34 1.12 0.65
CA ILE A 7 36.92 1.76 -0.59
C ILE A 7 35.95 2.88 -0.17
N ASP A 8 36.31 4.13 -0.45
CA ASP A 8 35.41 5.26 -0.27
C ASP A 8 34.49 5.31 -1.49
N ILE A 9 33.19 5.16 -1.24
CA ILE A 9 32.13 5.24 -2.24
C ILE A 9 31.34 6.51 -1.94
N THR A 10 31.14 7.33 -2.97
CA THR A 10 30.34 8.54 -2.91
C THR A 10 29.08 8.33 -3.73
N ASP A 11 27.92 8.38 -3.07
CA ASP A 11 26.62 8.34 -3.73
C ASP A 11 26.25 9.71 -4.30
N SER A 12 25.70 9.73 -5.51
CA SER A 12 25.17 10.93 -6.14
C SER A 12 23.81 11.31 -5.54
N GLU A 13 23.53 12.62 -5.45
CA GLU A 13 22.19 13.15 -5.12
C GLU A 13 21.15 12.87 -6.22
N SER A 14 21.60 12.46 -7.41
CA SER A 14 20.74 12.06 -8.53
C SER A 14 20.15 10.66 -8.36
N SER A 15 20.78 9.80 -7.55
CA SER A 15 20.27 8.46 -7.19
C SER A 15 18.87 8.55 -6.61
N ARG A 16 17.96 7.68 -7.07
CA ARG A 16 16.55 7.71 -6.67
C ARG A 16 15.81 6.43 -7.04
N LEU A 17 14.69 6.23 -6.37
CA LEU A 17 13.67 5.32 -6.86
C LEU A 17 12.91 5.96 -8.03
N TYR A 18 12.59 5.14 -9.03
CA TYR A 18 11.85 5.56 -10.22
C TYR A 18 10.75 4.55 -10.55
N SER A 19 9.49 5.01 -10.56
CA SER A 19 8.37 4.17 -10.99
C SER A 19 8.07 4.35 -12.46
N PHE A 20 7.83 3.24 -13.15
CA PHE A 20 7.34 3.22 -14.51
C PHE A 20 6.40 2.03 -14.72
N ARG A 21 5.17 2.31 -15.20
CA ARG A 21 4.14 1.29 -15.48
C ARG A 21 3.89 0.32 -14.31
N GLY A 22 3.91 0.84 -13.08
CA GLY A 22 3.63 0.06 -11.87
C GLY A 22 4.79 -0.77 -11.34
N PHE A 23 5.99 -0.50 -11.83
CA PHE A 23 7.23 -1.12 -11.37
C PHE A 23 8.15 -0.05 -10.81
N THR A 24 8.69 -0.30 -9.62
CA THR A 24 9.68 0.57 -8.98
C THR A 24 11.08 0.04 -9.19
N TYR A 25 11.94 0.89 -9.72
CA TYR A 25 13.36 0.63 -9.96
C TYR A 25 14.20 1.44 -8.98
N SER A 26 15.31 0.87 -8.50
CA SER A 26 16.38 1.66 -7.87
C SER A 26 17.33 2.13 -8.95
N ILE A 27 17.57 3.43 -9.03
CA ILE A 27 18.63 4.02 -9.86
C ILE A 27 19.71 4.48 -8.90
N ASP A 28 20.81 3.72 -8.88
CA ASP A 28 21.95 3.96 -8.02
C ASP A 28 23.11 4.50 -8.85
N ILE A 29 23.51 5.73 -8.56
CA ILE A 29 24.61 6.44 -9.22
C ILE A 29 25.66 6.74 -8.16
N TYR A 30 26.85 6.21 -8.35
CA TYR A 30 27.93 6.35 -7.37
C TYR A 30 29.29 6.38 -8.04
N THR A 31 30.30 6.80 -7.30
CA THR A 31 31.69 6.78 -7.76
C THR A 31 32.60 6.38 -6.61
N SER A 32 33.75 5.78 -6.90
CA SER A 32 34.78 5.51 -5.91
C SER A 32 36.07 6.24 -6.22
N GLN A 33 36.98 6.27 -5.24
CA GLN A 33 38.34 6.79 -5.40
C GLN A 33 39.18 6.14 -6.53
N PHE A 34 38.70 5.03 -7.12
CA PHE A 34 39.37 4.32 -8.21
C PHE A 34 38.72 4.54 -9.58
N ASP A 35 37.53 5.14 -9.62
CA ASP A 35 36.77 5.34 -10.84
C ASP A 35 37.11 6.70 -11.45
N ASP A 36 37.02 6.80 -12.77
CA ASP A 36 37.24 8.03 -13.54
C ASP A 36 35.94 8.78 -13.87
N GLY A 37 34.81 8.30 -13.34
CA GLY A 37 33.49 8.91 -13.48
C GLY A 37 32.45 8.25 -12.57
N TRP A 38 31.18 8.54 -12.85
CA TRP A 38 30.01 7.96 -12.19
C TRP A 38 29.66 6.61 -12.80
N ILE A 39 29.45 5.61 -11.93
CA ILE A 39 28.91 4.31 -12.27
C ILE A 39 27.39 4.40 -12.16
N LEU A 40 26.69 3.80 -13.12
CA LEU A 40 25.24 3.65 -13.11
C LEU A 40 24.87 2.19 -12.89
N GLU A 41 24.04 1.97 -11.87
CA GLU A 41 23.43 0.69 -11.53
C GLU A 41 21.91 0.86 -11.48
N ILE A 42 21.19 -0.07 -12.12
CA ILE A 42 19.73 -0.16 -12.03
C ILE A 42 19.37 -1.50 -11.41
N ILE A 43 18.57 -1.45 -10.35
CA ILE A 43 18.00 -2.62 -9.71
C ILE A 43 16.52 -2.69 -10.09
N SER A 44 16.13 -3.77 -10.75
CA SER A 44 14.75 -4.02 -11.16
C SER A 44 13.88 -4.52 -10.00
N PRO A 45 12.54 -4.49 -10.13
CA PRO A 45 11.62 -5.04 -9.13
C PRO A 45 11.80 -6.52 -8.79
N ASP A 46 12.38 -7.32 -9.69
CA ASP A 46 12.73 -8.73 -9.46
C ASP A 46 14.16 -8.92 -8.90
N ASN A 47 14.81 -7.82 -8.48
CA ASN A 47 16.17 -7.74 -7.96
C ASN A 47 17.26 -8.13 -8.97
N ASP A 48 16.97 -8.05 -10.27
CA ASP A 48 18.00 -8.12 -11.29
C ASP A 48 18.76 -6.79 -11.31
N VAL A 49 20.09 -6.89 -11.37
CA VAL A 49 20.99 -5.74 -11.34
C VAL A 49 21.63 -5.56 -12.70
N ILE A 50 21.48 -4.38 -13.28
CA ILE A 50 22.14 -3.98 -14.52
C ILE A 50 23.12 -2.85 -14.20
N ILE A 51 24.40 -3.10 -14.45
CA ILE A 51 25.48 -2.13 -14.26
C ILE A 51 25.99 -1.74 -15.64
N TRP A 52 26.17 -0.44 -15.87
CA TRP A 52 26.75 0.07 -17.10
C TRP A 52 28.26 -0.16 -17.13
N ASP A 53 28.77 -0.66 -18.26
CA ASP A 53 30.21 -0.94 -18.45
C ASP A 53 31.06 0.34 -18.51
N ASP A 54 30.50 1.43 -19.05
CA ASP A 54 31.16 2.73 -19.19
C ASP A 54 30.76 3.68 -18.04
N THR A 55 31.70 4.50 -17.58
CA THR A 55 31.47 5.56 -16.59
C THR A 55 30.94 6.84 -17.26
N PHE A 56 30.22 7.66 -16.48
CA PHE A 56 29.66 8.94 -16.91
C PHE A 56 30.42 10.10 -16.29
N GLU A 57 30.66 11.18 -17.05
CA GLU A 57 31.27 12.41 -16.50
C GLU A 57 30.29 13.19 -15.61
N ASP A 58 28.99 13.09 -15.89
CA ASP A 58 27.90 13.84 -15.27
C ASP A 58 26.82 12.88 -14.73
N ASP A 59 26.46 13.03 -13.47
CA ASP A 59 25.48 12.15 -12.81
C ASP A 59 24.05 12.41 -13.30
N GLU A 60 23.71 13.65 -13.68
CA GLU A 60 22.43 13.97 -14.31
C GLU A 60 22.28 13.30 -15.69
N GLU A 61 23.38 13.13 -16.43
CA GLU A 61 23.38 12.39 -17.69
C GLU A 61 23.15 10.89 -17.45
N ALA A 62 23.84 10.31 -16.46
CA ALA A 62 23.62 8.92 -16.03
C ALA A 62 22.13 8.68 -15.67
N LEU A 63 21.52 9.59 -14.91
CA LEU A 63 20.09 9.51 -14.57
C LEU A 63 19.18 9.54 -15.80
N LYS A 64 19.46 10.41 -16.79
CA LYS A 64 18.67 10.48 -18.03
C LYS A 64 18.79 9.18 -18.84
N VAL A 65 19.98 8.58 -18.88
CA VAL A 65 20.22 7.29 -19.52
C VAL A 65 19.43 6.19 -18.81
N ALA A 66 19.46 6.16 -17.47
CA ALA A 66 18.72 5.19 -16.68
C ALA A 66 17.20 5.26 -16.92
N ILE A 67 16.62 6.46 -16.86
CA ILE A 67 15.18 6.68 -17.10
C ILE A 67 14.82 6.24 -18.52
N ASN A 68 15.61 6.63 -19.52
CA ASN A 68 15.34 6.23 -20.90
C ASN A 68 15.44 4.71 -21.09
N ALA A 69 16.42 4.04 -20.47
CA ALA A 69 16.57 2.60 -20.51
C ALA A 69 15.34 1.91 -19.89
N ILE A 70 14.92 2.31 -18.69
CA ILE A 70 13.71 1.76 -18.03
C ILE A 70 12.45 1.93 -18.89
N GLN A 71 12.33 3.04 -19.63
CA GLN A 71 11.16 3.32 -20.46
C GLN A 71 11.14 2.55 -21.79
N THR A 72 12.31 2.17 -22.32
CA THR A 72 12.43 1.71 -23.71
C THR A 72 13.02 0.32 -23.88
N ASP A 73 13.78 -0.17 -22.90
CA ASP A 73 14.43 -1.47 -22.97
C ASP A 73 13.53 -2.59 -22.46
N ASP A 74 13.35 -3.62 -23.29
CA ASP A 74 12.58 -4.80 -22.92
C ASP A 74 13.35 -5.70 -21.93
N GLU A 75 14.69 -5.59 -21.85
CA GLU A 75 15.52 -6.37 -20.92
C GLU A 75 15.36 -5.91 -19.46
N LEU A 76 15.01 -4.64 -19.25
CA LEU A 76 14.70 -4.07 -17.93
C LEU A 76 13.26 -4.32 -17.48
N LYS A 77 12.44 -4.96 -18.32
CA LYS A 77 11.10 -5.37 -17.90
C LYS A 77 11.20 -6.55 -16.94
N PRO A 78 10.53 -6.51 -15.79
CA PRO A 78 10.54 -7.63 -14.85
C PRO A 78 10.04 -8.89 -15.56
N ASN A 79 10.80 -9.98 -15.45
CA ASN A 79 10.51 -11.19 -16.20
C ASN A 79 9.25 -11.90 -15.70
N LYS A 80 9.25 -12.20 -14.40
CA LYS A 80 8.13 -12.82 -13.71
C LYS A 80 8.24 -12.52 -12.22
N ILE A 81 7.37 -11.65 -11.74
CA ILE A 81 7.30 -11.35 -10.32
C ILE A 81 6.55 -12.50 -9.64
N GLU A 82 7.25 -13.25 -8.80
CA GLU A 82 6.60 -14.26 -7.96
C GLU A 82 5.73 -13.57 -6.92
N ILE A 83 4.42 -13.71 -7.07
CA ILE A 83 3.47 -13.25 -6.06
C ILE A 83 3.59 -14.20 -4.87
N ALA A 84 4.07 -13.68 -3.75
CA ALA A 84 4.19 -14.47 -2.54
C ALA A 84 2.80 -14.94 -2.03
N PRO A 85 2.77 -16.02 -1.22
CA PRO A 85 1.55 -16.48 -0.58
C PRO A 85 0.83 -15.39 0.22
N LEU A 86 -0.50 -15.51 0.33
CA LEU A 86 -1.35 -14.52 0.99
C LEU A 86 -0.99 -14.31 2.48
N ASP A 87 -0.52 -15.37 3.14
CA ASP A 87 -0.14 -15.40 4.54
C ASP A 87 1.29 -14.88 4.82
N LYS A 88 2.05 -14.53 3.77
CA LYS A 88 3.33 -13.83 3.92
C LYS A 88 3.05 -12.33 4.02
N PRO A 89 3.35 -11.65 5.14
CA PRO A 89 3.23 -10.19 5.23
C PRO A 89 4.11 -9.49 4.20
N LEU A 90 3.77 -8.25 3.84
CA LEU A 90 4.63 -7.41 3.01
C LEU A 90 5.89 -7.05 3.79
N ASP A 91 7.05 -7.14 3.14
CA ASP A 91 8.29 -6.60 3.69
C ASP A 91 8.42 -5.09 3.39
N GLU A 92 9.46 -4.44 3.95
CA GLU A 92 9.67 -2.99 3.81
C GLU A 92 9.82 -2.56 2.34
N THR A 93 10.42 -3.41 1.49
CA THR A 93 10.61 -3.11 0.07
C THR A 93 9.29 -3.20 -0.68
N GLU A 94 8.49 -4.24 -0.40
CA GLU A 94 7.15 -4.41 -0.98
C GLU A 94 6.19 -3.31 -0.52
N LEU A 95 6.28 -2.85 0.73
CA LEU A 95 5.49 -1.72 1.24
C LEU A 95 5.86 -0.41 0.55
N LEU A 96 7.16 -0.15 0.37
CA LEU A 96 7.63 1.04 -0.34
C LEU A 96 7.21 1.03 -1.81
N ASP A 97 7.31 -0.12 -2.48
CA ASP A 97 6.87 -0.26 -3.85
C ASP A 97 5.35 -0.13 -4.00
N LEU A 98 4.57 -0.63 -3.04
CA LEU A 98 3.12 -0.39 -2.99
C LEU A 98 2.80 1.10 -2.77
N ASP A 99 3.47 1.76 -1.81
CA ASP A 99 3.30 3.20 -1.55
C ASP A 99 3.64 4.01 -2.80
N MET A 100 4.76 3.68 -3.45
CA MET A 100 5.16 4.29 -4.71
C MET A 100 4.14 4.01 -5.81
N PHE A 101 3.61 2.80 -5.97
CA PHE A 101 2.57 2.53 -6.96
C PHE A 101 1.33 3.41 -6.75
N ILE A 102 0.88 3.55 -5.50
CA ILE A 102 -0.30 4.33 -5.15
C ILE A 102 -0.03 5.83 -5.35
N CYS A 103 1.18 6.29 -5.04
CA CYS A 103 1.58 7.70 -5.12
C CYS A 103 1.98 8.13 -6.54
N THR A 104 2.61 7.26 -7.32
CA THR A 104 3.15 7.58 -8.65
C THR A 104 2.06 7.62 -9.71
N ASP A 105 2.34 8.36 -10.77
CA ASP A 105 1.51 8.67 -11.94
C ASP A 105 0.46 9.79 -11.87
N TYR A 106 0.27 10.52 -10.77
CA TYR A 106 -0.68 11.64 -10.80
C TYR A 106 -0.14 12.92 -10.16
N ASP A 107 -0.02 13.93 -11.01
CA ASP A 107 0.22 15.33 -10.69
C ASP A 107 -0.47 15.72 -9.38
N ALA A 108 0.32 16.17 -8.39
CA ALA A 108 -0.20 16.55 -7.07
C ALA A 108 -1.31 17.62 -7.18
N GLU A 109 -1.30 18.43 -8.25
CA GLU A 109 -2.34 19.42 -8.55
C GLU A 109 -3.70 18.80 -8.95
N LYS A 110 -3.71 17.52 -9.39
CA LYS A 110 -4.93 16.75 -9.71
C LYS A 110 -5.41 15.85 -8.57
N LEU A 111 -4.66 15.77 -7.47
CA LEU A 111 -5.05 14.95 -6.34
C LEU A 111 -6.30 15.47 -5.64
N LEU A 112 -6.71 16.71 -5.87
CA LEU A 112 -7.91 17.28 -5.29
C LEU A 112 -9.03 17.40 -6.35
N ASN A 113 -10.22 16.90 -6.01
CA ASN A 113 -11.41 17.14 -6.81
C ASN A 113 -11.88 18.60 -6.67
N GLN A 114 -12.96 18.96 -7.37
CA GLN A 114 -13.52 20.31 -7.37
C GLN A 114 -13.94 20.83 -5.98
N ASP A 115 -14.15 19.91 -5.03
CA ASP A 115 -14.52 20.21 -3.64
C ASP A 115 -13.31 20.25 -2.68
N GLY A 116 -12.09 20.14 -3.21
CA GLY A 116 -10.86 20.12 -2.42
C GLY A 116 -10.64 18.83 -1.63
N GLN A 117 -11.34 17.74 -1.98
CA GLN A 117 -11.15 16.40 -1.40
C GLN A 117 -10.20 15.59 -2.26
N ARG A 118 -9.44 14.68 -1.63
CA ARG A 118 -8.57 13.78 -2.40
C ARG A 118 -9.37 12.89 -3.36
N ALA A 119 -8.95 12.87 -4.62
CA ALA A 119 -9.58 12.10 -5.69
C ALA A 119 -9.50 10.60 -5.41
N ARG A 120 -8.35 10.06 -5.00
CA ARG A 120 -8.13 8.62 -4.71
C ARG A 120 -7.39 8.41 -3.38
N VAL A 121 -7.18 7.16 -2.97
CA VAL A 121 -6.21 6.85 -1.91
C VAL A 121 -4.82 7.24 -2.40
N ALA A 122 -4.07 7.99 -1.61
CA ALA A 122 -2.83 8.64 -2.08
C ALA A 122 -1.59 8.36 -1.20
N SER A 123 -1.68 7.44 -0.24
CA SER A 123 -0.55 6.99 0.56
C SER A 123 -0.81 5.59 1.13
N ILE A 124 0.26 4.89 1.52
CA ILE A 124 0.17 3.60 2.21
C ILE A 124 -0.57 3.71 3.55
N SER A 125 -0.44 4.84 4.26
CA SER A 125 -1.19 5.08 5.50
C SER A 125 -2.69 5.15 5.23
N GLU A 126 -3.13 5.91 4.21
CA GLU A 126 -4.53 5.98 3.80
C GLU A 126 -5.04 4.62 3.31
N LEU A 127 -4.23 3.86 2.58
CA LEU A 127 -4.59 2.52 2.14
C LEU A 127 -4.78 1.56 3.32
N ASP A 128 -3.85 1.55 4.27
CA ASP A 128 -3.89 0.67 5.43
C ASP A 128 -5.15 0.93 6.27
N GLY A 129 -5.49 2.20 6.49
CA GLY A 129 -6.74 2.59 7.17
C GLY A 129 -7.98 2.16 6.40
N PHE A 130 -7.98 2.32 5.08
CA PHE A 130 -9.06 1.86 4.21
C PHE A 130 -9.27 0.34 4.32
N LEU A 131 -8.23 -0.46 4.14
CA LEU A 131 -8.31 -1.92 4.22
C LEU A 131 -8.66 -2.41 5.64
N THR A 132 -8.20 -1.70 6.67
CA THR A 132 -8.57 -1.99 8.06
C THR A 132 -10.06 -1.76 8.33
N ALA A 133 -10.66 -0.71 7.75
CA ALA A 133 -12.11 -0.50 7.81
C ALA A 133 -12.89 -1.61 7.09
N ILE A 134 -12.39 -2.11 5.94
CA ILE A 134 -13.02 -3.23 5.20
C ILE A 134 -13.16 -4.47 6.09
N ILE A 135 -12.11 -4.84 6.82
CA ILE A 135 -12.12 -6.05 7.66
C ILE A 135 -12.83 -5.84 9.01
N SER A 136 -12.89 -4.62 9.51
CA SER A 136 -13.54 -4.28 10.79
C SER A 136 -15.00 -3.81 10.63
N ALA A 137 -15.53 -3.83 9.41
CA ALA A 137 -16.91 -3.42 9.12
C ALA A 137 -17.97 -4.32 9.80
N PRO A 138 -19.14 -3.74 10.16
CA PRO A 138 -20.28 -4.47 10.72
C PRO A 138 -20.87 -5.49 9.75
N VAL A 139 -20.63 -5.32 8.45
CA VAL A 139 -21.04 -6.23 7.39
C VAL A 139 -19.85 -6.53 6.48
N GLN A 140 -19.82 -7.74 5.90
CA GLN A 140 -18.75 -8.12 4.98
C GLN A 140 -18.87 -7.34 3.67
N LEU A 141 -17.75 -6.74 3.25
CA LEU A 141 -17.60 -6.07 1.96
C LEU A 141 -16.90 -6.99 0.95
N THR A 142 -17.44 -7.05 -0.25
CA THR A 142 -16.84 -7.78 -1.39
C THR A 142 -15.83 -6.90 -2.13
N ALA A 143 -14.89 -7.51 -2.85
CA ALA A 143 -13.91 -6.78 -3.67
C ALA A 143 -14.57 -5.85 -4.70
N GLU A 144 -15.70 -6.27 -5.27
CA GLU A 144 -16.48 -5.48 -6.23
C GLU A 144 -17.06 -4.20 -5.59
N GLU A 145 -17.34 -4.22 -4.30
CA GLU A 145 -17.86 -3.05 -3.57
C GLU A 145 -16.76 -2.06 -3.18
N TRP A 146 -15.59 -2.54 -2.74
CA TRP A 146 -14.55 -1.66 -2.19
C TRP A 146 -13.46 -1.25 -3.18
N GLN A 147 -13.10 -2.08 -4.16
CA GLN A 147 -12.02 -1.76 -5.09
C GLN A 147 -12.26 -0.48 -5.91
N PRO A 148 -13.48 -0.22 -6.45
CA PRO A 148 -13.73 1.01 -7.19
C PRO A 148 -13.56 2.28 -6.33
N VAL A 149 -13.83 2.19 -5.02
CA VAL A 149 -13.78 3.32 -4.07
C VAL A 149 -12.34 3.75 -3.76
N LEU A 150 -11.39 2.82 -3.89
CA LEU A 150 -9.96 3.09 -3.77
C LEU A 150 -9.50 4.13 -4.81
N TRP A 151 -10.09 4.07 -6.01
CA TRP A 151 -9.75 4.91 -7.16
C TRP A 151 -10.72 6.09 -7.38
N ARG A 152 -11.96 6.04 -6.86
CA ARG A 152 -12.96 7.12 -6.91
C ARG A 152 -13.10 7.75 -8.33
N ASP A 153 -13.39 6.89 -9.30
CA ASP A 153 -13.56 7.19 -10.74
C ASP A 153 -12.27 7.49 -11.52
N GLU A 154 -11.09 7.50 -10.87
CA GLU A 154 -9.77 7.62 -11.50
C GLU A 154 -9.01 6.29 -11.45
N GLU A 155 -9.60 5.24 -12.00
CA GLU A 155 -8.90 3.95 -12.11
C GLU A 155 -7.61 4.09 -12.92
N PRO A 156 -6.53 3.40 -12.52
CA PRO A 156 -5.34 3.25 -13.34
C PRO A 156 -5.71 2.74 -14.73
N ASP A 157 -5.04 3.26 -15.76
CA ASP A 157 -5.18 2.72 -17.10
C ASP A 157 -4.50 1.34 -17.15
N TRP A 158 -5.27 0.29 -16.84
CA TRP A 158 -4.78 -1.08 -16.74
C TRP A 158 -4.12 -1.59 -18.04
N ASP A 159 -4.46 -0.99 -19.19
CA ASP A 159 -3.80 -1.32 -20.47
C ASP A 159 -2.37 -0.77 -20.52
N ILE A 160 -2.08 0.34 -19.83
CA ILE A 160 -0.73 0.93 -19.69
C ILE A 160 0.11 0.13 -18.68
N PHE A 161 -0.47 -0.20 -17.52
CA PHE A 161 0.21 -0.99 -16.48
C PHE A 161 0.48 -2.43 -16.92
N GLY A 162 -0.41 -2.98 -17.75
CA GLY A 162 -0.34 -4.36 -18.16
C GLY A 162 -0.73 -5.31 -17.03
N LYS A 163 -0.74 -6.59 -17.37
CA LYS A 163 -1.31 -7.63 -16.51
C LYS A 163 -0.44 -7.93 -15.30
N GLU A 164 0.88 -7.95 -15.50
CA GLU A 164 1.86 -8.29 -14.47
C GLU A 164 1.84 -7.27 -13.32
N ALA A 165 1.84 -5.97 -13.62
CA ALA A 165 1.73 -4.92 -12.62
C ALA A 165 0.38 -4.97 -11.89
N THR A 166 -0.72 -5.22 -12.62
CA THR A 166 -2.06 -5.37 -12.03
C THR A 166 -2.13 -6.56 -11.06
N GLU A 167 -1.60 -7.73 -11.45
CA GLU A 167 -1.57 -8.92 -10.60
C GLU A 167 -0.72 -8.69 -9.34
N ARG A 168 0.41 -8.00 -9.48
CA ARG A 168 1.30 -7.63 -8.38
C ARG A 168 0.61 -6.70 -7.38
N LEU A 169 -0.03 -5.63 -7.86
CA LEU A 169 -0.79 -4.70 -7.02
C LEU A 169 -1.86 -5.43 -6.22
N HIS A 170 -2.68 -6.25 -6.88
CA HIS A 170 -3.68 -7.06 -6.17
C HIS A 170 -3.03 -7.98 -5.13
N GLY A 171 -1.91 -8.62 -5.46
CA GLY A 171 -1.13 -9.42 -4.52
C GLY A 171 -0.78 -8.65 -3.26
N PHE A 172 -0.30 -7.41 -3.38
CA PHE A 172 0.01 -6.56 -2.24
C PHE A 172 -1.23 -6.15 -1.44
N LEU A 173 -2.28 -5.68 -2.11
CA LEU A 173 -3.52 -5.27 -1.45
C LEU A 173 -4.12 -6.39 -0.59
N PHE A 174 -4.20 -7.61 -1.15
CA PHE A 174 -4.77 -8.75 -0.44
C PHE A 174 -3.85 -9.27 0.67
N ARG A 175 -2.53 -9.24 0.51
CA ARG A 175 -1.57 -9.61 1.57
C ARG A 175 -1.60 -8.64 2.74
N LEU A 176 -1.73 -7.34 2.47
CA LEU A 176 -1.91 -6.31 3.51
C LEU A 176 -3.24 -6.51 4.24
N LEU A 177 -4.34 -6.66 3.50
CA LEU A 177 -5.67 -6.96 4.06
C LEU A 177 -5.67 -8.22 4.95
N TYR A 178 -5.03 -9.30 4.48
CA TYR A 178 -4.94 -10.56 5.21
C TYR A 178 -4.07 -10.45 6.45
N SER A 179 -2.95 -9.73 6.36
CA SER A 179 -2.06 -9.49 7.50
C SER A 179 -2.77 -8.73 8.61
N ASN A 180 -3.51 -7.66 8.27
CA ASN A 180 -4.32 -6.92 9.24
C ASN A 180 -5.43 -7.78 9.85
N LEU A 181 -6.10 -8.60 9.04
CA LEU A 181 -7.13 -9.53 9.52
C LEU A 181 -6.55 -10.56 10.50
N SER A 182 -5.42 -11.20 10.15
CA SER A 182 -4.78 -12.19 11.02
C SER A 182 -4.28 -11.56 12.31
N LEU A 183 -3.66 -10.37 12.26
CA LEU A 183 -3.24 -9.66 13.47
C LEU A 183 -4.44 -9.33 14.36
N LEU A 184 -5.49 -8.69 13.83
CA LEU A 184 -6.67 -8.32 14.64
C LEU A 184 -7.44 -9.53 15.19
N SER A 185 -7.36 -10.69 14.53
CA SER A 185 -8.05 -11.92 14.96
C SER A 185 -7.23 -12.77 15.93
N ASP A 186 -5.96 -13.00 15.61
CA ASP A 186 -5.11 -14.02 16.24
C ASP A 186 -4.11 -13.42 17.25
N ASP A 187 -3.64 -12.18 17.02
CA ASP A 187 -2.68 -11.48 17.88
C ASP A 187 -2.94 -9.95 17.92
N PRO A 188 -4.10 -9.53 18.45
CA PRO A 188 -4.56 -8.14 18.34
C PRO A 188 -3.64 -7.13 19.03
N GLU A 189 -2.88 -7.55 20.05
CA GLU A 189 -1.92 -6.69 20.75
C GLU A 189 -0.75 -6.29 19.84
N SER A 190 -0.37 -7.16 18.89
CA SER A 190 0.69 -6.89 17.90
C SER A 190 0.22 -6.09 16.69
N PHE A 191 -1.10 -5.91 16.51
CA PHE A 191 -1.63 -5.04 15.46
C PHE A 191 -1.17 -3.59 15.67
N GLN A 192 -0.61 -2.99 14.63
CA GLN A 192 -0.23 -1.58 14.58
C GLN A 192 -0.66 -0.97 13.24
N PRO A 193 -1.40 0.16 13.25
CA PRO A 193 -1.64 0.96 12.04
C PRO A 193 -0.33 1.36 11.36
N ILE A 194 -0.31 1.36 10.03
CA ILE A 194 0.84 1.86 9.27
C ILE A 194 0.76 3.38 9.18
N PHE A 195 1.58 4.07 9.97
CA PHE A 195 1.77 5.53 9.92
C PHE A 195 3.08 5.87 9.21
N ALA A 196 3.15 5.67 7.90
CA ALA A 196 4.35 5.94 7.11
C ALA A 196 4.39 7.40 6.64
N SER A 197 5.51 8.08 6.92
CA SER A 197 5.79 9.43 6.41
C SER A 197 6.46 9.36 5.03
N PRO A 198 5.95 10.05 4.01
CA PRO A 198 6.70 10.28 2.79
C PRO A 198 7.84 11.26 3.07
N GLY A 199 9.03 10.75 3.40
CA GLY A 199 10.35 11.41 3.26
C GLY A 199 10.57 12.82 3.86
N ALA A 200 9.58 13.44 4.51
CA ALA A 200 9.63 14.82 4.95
C ALA A 200 9.49 14.89 6.48
N VAL A 201 10.43 15.58 7.09
CA VAL A 201 10.49 15.82 8.54
C VAL A 201 9.30 16.72 8.94
N GLY A 202 8.51 16.30 9.94
CA GLY A 202 7.34 17.04 10.43
C GLY A 202 5.97 16.56 9.92
N VAL A 203 5.90 15.38 9.31
CA VAL A 203 4.73 14.85 8.59
C VAL A 203 3.91 13.83 9.40
N GLU A 204 4.29 13.50 10.63
CA GLU A 204 3.56 12.55 11.50
C GLU A 204 2.08 12.90 11.71
N GLU A 205 1.73 14.20 11.82
CA GLU A 205 0.32 14.62 11.94
C GLU A 205 -0.51 14.29 10.69
N LEU A 206 0.13 14.29 9.50
CA LEU A 206 -0.54 13.97 8.24
C LEU A 206 -0.74 12.46 8.06
N THR A 207 0.11 11.60 8.63
CA THR A 207 0.02 10.15 8.42
C THR A 207 -1.14 9.52 9.20
N ILE A 208 -1.36 9.93 10.45
CA ILE A 208 -2.53 9.52 11.25
C ILE A 208 -3.82 10.05 10.61
N THR A 209 -3.79 11.30 10.15
CA THR A 209 -4.89 11.93 9.40
C THR A 209 -5.22 11.14 8.14
N ASP A 210 -4.21 10.78 7.35
CA ASP A 210 -4.37 10.00 6.12
C ASP A 210 -4.91 8.61 6.40
N TRP A 211 -4.39 7.92 7.41
CA TRP A 211 -4.91 6.64 7.88
C TRP A 211 -6.39 6.73 8.25
N CYS A 212 -6.77 7.69 9.09
CA CYS A 212 -8.14 7.87 9.53
C CYS A 212 -9.07 8.28 8.38
N ARG A 213 -8.59 9.07 7.41
CA ARG A 213 -9.33 9.40 6.17
C ARG A 213 -9.62 8.14 5.36
N GLY A 214 -8.63 7.27 5.21
CA GLY A 214 -8.79 5.96 4.55
C GLY A 214 -9.87 5.13 5.23
N TYR A 215 -9.82 5.06 6.56
CA TYR A 215 -10.83 4.36 7.36
C TYR A 215 -12.24 4.92 7.13
N ILE A 216 -12.41 6.24 7.23
CA ILE A 216 -13.70 6.92 6.97
C ILE A 216 -14.17 6.67 5.53
N ARG A 217 -13.27 6.69 4.56
CA ARG A 217 -13.60 6.46 3.14
C ARG A 217 -14.22 5.08 2.92
N ALA A 218 -13.63 4.03 3.50
CA ALA A 218 -14.18 2.68 3.46
C ALA A 218 -15.45 2.53 4.29
N LEU A 219 -15.54 3.20 5.45
CA LEU A 219 -16.74 3.22 6.30
C LEU A 219 -17.97 3.72 5.51
N LEU A 220 -17.80 4.76 4.70
CA LEU A 220 -18.87 5.36 3.90
C LEU A 220 -19.46 4.44 2.81
N ILE A 221 -18.80 3.32 2.48
CA ILE A 221 -19.34 2.33 1.52
C ILE A 221 -20.62 1.67 2.07
N LYS A 222 -20.68 1.48 3.40
CA LYS A 222 -21.81 0.87 4.13
C LYS A 222 -22.28 1.77 5.26
N GLU A 223 -22.37 3.08 4.99
CA GLU A 223 -22.70 4.10 6.00
C GLU A 223 -23.94 3.74 6.83
N GLU A 224 -25.00 3.25 6.18
CA GLU A 224 -26.24 2.85 6.86
C GLU A 224 -26.02 1.72 7.89
N ASP A 225 -25.16 0.74 7.59
CA ASP A 225 -24.83 -0.35 8.51
C ASP A 225 -24.00 0.15 9.69
N TRP A 226 -23.09 1.10 9.46
CA TRP A 226 -22.34 1.74 10.54
C TRP A 226 -23.23 2.60 11.43
N ILE A 227 -24.21 3.33 10.86
CA ILE A 227 -25.20 4.08 11.63
C ILE A 227 -26.07 3.14 12.46
N ALA A 228 -26.49 2.01 11.90
CA ALA A 228 -27.36 1.05 12.57
C ALA A 228 -26.67 0.30 13.72
N ASN A 229 -25.37 -0.01 13.56
CA ASN A 229 -24.65 -0.92 14.46
C ASN A 229 -23.54 -0.23 15.28
N GLY A 230 -23.21 1.04 15.01
CA GLY A 230 -22.02 1.73 15.54
C GLY A 230 -22.13 2.26 16.97
N GLU A 231 -23.31 2.30 17.58
CA GLU A 231 -23.49 2.85 18.94
C GLU A 231 -22.56 2.22 20.00
N PRO A 232 -22.32 0.89 20.02
CA PRO A 232 -21.39 0.27 20.98
C PRO A 232 -19.93 0.73 20.85
N VAL A 233 -19.54 1.25 19.68
CA VAL A 233 -18.16 1.68 19.37
C VAL A 233 -18.10 3.15 18.96
N LYS A 234 -19.07 3.93 19.44
CA LYS A 234 -19.26 5.33 19.05
C LYS A 234 -18.08 6.21 19.44
N GLU A 235 -17.48 5.99 20.60
CA GLU A 235 -16.33 6.78 21.05
C GLU A 235 -15.08 6.43 20.21
N GLU A 236 -14.92 5.16 19.85
CA GLU A 236 -13.88 4.70 18.95
C GLU A 236 -14.03 5.31 17.54
N LEU A 237 -15.24 5.30 16.99
CA LEU A 237 -15.54 5.95 15.71
C LEU A 237 -15.37 7.47 15.77
N ARG A 238 -15.69 8.10 16.92
CA ARG A 238 -15.45 9.53 17.14
C ARG A 238 -13.95 9.84 17.10
N MET A 239 -13.11 9.02 17.73
CA MET A 239 -11.65 9.21 17.70
C MET A 239 -11.11 9.14 16.26
N ILE A 240 -11.55 8.17 15.47
CA ILE A 240 -11.19 8.09 14.04
C ILE A 240 -11.71 9.32 13.28
N GLY A 241 -12.94 9.75 13.56
CA GLY A 241 -13.55 10.93 12.96
C GLY A 241 -12.82 12.24 13.26
N LEU A 242 -12.16 12.36 14.42
CA LEU A 242 -11.35 13.54 14.78
C LEU A 242 -10.21 13.75 13.77
N PHE A 243 -9.50 12.69 13.40
CA PHE A 243 -8.38 12.78 12.44
C PHE A 243 -8.83 12.57 10.99
N GLY A 244 -9.95 11.88 10.76
CA GLY A 244 -10.40 11.49 9.41
C GLY A 244 -11.31 12.50 8.70
N THR A 245 -11.81 13.53 9.40
CA THR A 245 -12.81 14.47 8.84
C THR A 245 -12.38 15.94 8.98
N ILE A 246 -12.91 16.79 8.08
CA ILE A 246 -12.62 18.24 8.13
C ILE A 246 -13.08 18.86 9.45
N ASP A 247 -14.25 18.48 9.95
CA ASP A 247 -14.79 19.03 11.21
C ASP A 247 -14.05 18.47 12.43
N GLY A 248 -13.60 17.21 12.37
CA GLY A 248 -12.67 16.65 13.34
C GLY A 248 -11.37 17.44 13.43
N ILE A 249 -10.73 17.71 12.28
CA ILE A 249 -9.48 18.47 12.21
C ILE A 249 -9.66 19.89 12.75
N LYS A 250 -10.76 20.58 12.43
CA LYS A 250 -11.07 21.90 13.02
C LYS A 250 -11.14 21.82 14.54
N THR A 251 -11.71 20.75 15.07
CA THR A 251 -11.80 20.53 16.52
C THR A 251 -10.40 20.32 17.11
N LEU A 252 -9.56 19.49 16.48
CA LEU A 252 -8.17 19.25 16.93
C LEU A 252 -7.35 20.54 16.98
N LEU A 253 -7.51 21.46 16.03
CA LEU A 253 -6.79 22.74 16.01
C LEU A 253 -7.07 23.64 17.24
N GLU A 254 -8.19 23.40 17.93
CA GLU A 254 -8.58 24.13 19.14
C GLU A 254 -8.20 23.39 20.44
N MET A 255 -7.66 22.16 20.34
CA MET A 255 -7.30 21.32 21.48
C MET A 255 -5.84 21.50 21.94
N PRO A 256 -5.54 21.28 23.23
CA PRO A 256 -4.17 21.11 23.73
C PRO A 256 -3.45 19.91 23.08
N ARG A 257 -2.13 20.03 22.84
CA ARG A 257 -1.33 18.98 22.18
C ARG A 257 -1.26 17.68 23.00
N ASP A 258 -1.26 17.75 24.31
CA ASP A 258 -1.29 16.59 25.21
C ASP A 258 -2.61 15.81 25.08
N GLU A 259 -3.74 16.49 24.96
CA GLU A 259 -5.04 15.84 24.68
C GLU A 259 -5.06 15.18 23.30
N ILE A 260 -4.49 15.84 22.27
CA ILE A 260 -4.35 15.25 20.93
C ILE A 260 -3.50 13.98 20.98
N GLN A 261 -2.37 14.00 21.70
CA GLN A 261 -1.49 12.83 21.85
C GLN A 261 -2.18 11.64 22.53
N GLU A 262 -3.08 11.89 23.49
CA GLU A 262 -3.89 10.84 24.10
C GLU A 262 -4.83 10.19 23.09
N PHE A 263 -5.47 10.98 22.22
CA PHE A 263 -6.30 10.44 21.13
C PHE A 263 -5.48 9.69 20.08
N GLU A 264 -4.32 10.22 19.67
CA GLU A 264 -3.40 9.56 18.73
C GLU A 264 -2.97 8.18 19.26
N ALA A 265 -2.54 8.11 20.52
CA ALA A 265 -2.13 6.86 21.17
C ALA A 265 -3.29 5.86 21.35
N GLY A 266 -4.54 6.35 21.37
CA GLY A 266 -5.74 5.52 21.52
C GLY A 266 -6.24 4.87 20.24
N ILE A 267 -5.76 5.28 19.06
CA ILE A 267 -6.25 4.76 17.77
C ILE A 267 -6.10 3.23 17.65
N PRO A 268 -4.95 2.59 17.94
CA PRO A 268 -4.84 1.14 17.84
C PRO A 268 -5.85 0.39 18.71
N ASP A 269 -6.07 0.84 19.95
CA ASP A 269 -7.07 0.27 20.86
C ASP A 269 -8.50 0.48 20.36
N ALA A 270 -8.78 1.63 19.75
CA ALA A 270 -10.07 1.91 19.13
C ALA A 270 -10.39 0.90 18.03
N ILE A 271 -9.43 0.62 17.14
CA ILE A 271 -9.58 -0.36 16.06
C ILE A 271 -9.78 -1.77 16.59
N ARG A 272 -8.97 -2.19 17.58
CA ARG A 272 -9.14 -3.49 18.24
C ARG A 272 -10.56 -3.66 18.76
N LYS A 273 -11.10 -2.65 19.45
CA LYS A 273 -12.47 -2.70 19.99
C LYS A 273 -13.53 -2.74 18.90
N ILE A 274 -13.39 -1.93 17.84
CA ILE A 274 -14.32 -1.95 16.70
C ILE A 274 -14.33 -3.34 16.05
N PHE A 275 -13.16 -3.89 15.76
CA PHE A 275 -13.02 -5.21 15.18
C PHE A 275 -13.68 -6.29 16.06
N VAL A 276 -13.35 -6.29 17.35
CA VAL A 276 -13.92 -7.23 18.32
C VAL A 276 -15.44 -7.11 18.39
N GLN A 277 -15.99 -5.89 18.43
CA GLN A 277 -17.44 -5.66 18.50
C GLN A 277 -18.19 -6.31 17.33
N PHE A 278 -17.64 -6.24 16.12
CA PHE A 278 -18.34 -6.73 14.92
C PHE A 278 -17.91 -8.13 14.47
N LYS A 279 -16.87 -8.71 15.07
CA LYS A 279 -16.44 -10.08 14.80
C LYS A 279 -16.77 -11.08 15.92
N GLN A 280 -17.24 -10.62 17.08
CA GLN A 280 -17.66 -11.50 18.18
C GLN A 280 -18.91 -12.34 17.88
N ASP A 281 -19.80 -11.90 17.00
CA ASP A 281 -21.08 -12.59 16.71
C ASP A 281 -20.95 -13.82 15.78
N ASP A 282 -19.79 -14.05 15.16
CA ASP A 282 -19.53 -15.30 14.40
C ASP A 282 -19.29 -16.52 15.32
N THR A 283 -19.21 -16.33 16.65
CA THR A 283 -18.90 -17.41 17.61
C THR A 283 -20.11 -18.25 18.06
N ALA A 284 -21.35 -17.83 17.77
CA ALA A 284 -22.56 -18.59 18.11
C ALA A 284 -22.94 -19.66 17.06
N ASP A 285 -22.27 -19.69 15.90
CA ASP A 285 -22.48 -20.69 14.82
C ASP A 285 -21.26 -21.59 14.59
N GLN A 286 -20.54 -21.93 15.67
CA GLN A 286 -19.39 -22.84 15.68
C GLN A 286 -19.74 -24.33 15.46
N GLN A 287 -20.70 -24.64 14.58
CA GLN A 287 -20.81 -25.96 13.93
C GLN A 287 -20.67 -25.94 12.42
N THR A 288 -20.41 -24.80 11.81
CA THR A 288 -19.76 -24.76 10.49
C THR A 288 -18.78 -23.61 10.41
N VAL A 289 -17.50 -23.89 10.65
CA VAL A 289 -16.47 -23.23 9.82
C VAL A 289 -16.66 -23.78 8.42
N GLN A 290 -17.61 -23.21 7.68
CA GLN A 290 -17.55 -23.33 6.23
C GLN A 290 -16.45 -22.36 5.78
N PRO A 291 -15.49 -22.82 4.95
CA PRO A 291 -14.50 -21.94 4.37
C PRO A 291 -15.21 -20.78 3.70
N PHE A 292 -14.73 -19.55 3.94
CA PHE A 292 -14.98 -18.34 3.15
C PHE A 292 -15.75 -18.65 1.85
N GLU A 293 -17.08 -18.48 1.86
CA GLU A 293 -17.87 -18.61 0.64
C GLU A 293 -17.54 -17.41 -0.24
N ARG A 294 -16.56 -17.64 -1.12
CA ARG A 294 -16.19 -16.82 -2.27
C ARG A 294 -17.45 -16.29 -2.94
N GLY A 295 -17.72 -15.00 -2.78
CA GLY A 295 -18.62 -14.22 -3.63
C GLY A 295 -18.16 -14.14 -5.09
N LEU A 296 -16.99 -14.69 -5.43
CA LEU A 296 -16.64 -15.04 -6.80
C LEU A 296 -17.39 -16.34 -7.14
N SER A 297 -18.35 -16.27 -8.07
CA SER A 297 -19.00 -17.43 -8.69
C SER A 297 -18.02 -18.61 -8.76
N LYS A 298 -18.37 -19.75 -8.13
CA LYS A 298 -17.48 -20.91 -7.94
C LYS A 298 -16.78 -21.28 -9.25
N VAL A 299 -15.56 -20.77 -9.45
CA VAL A 299 -14.69 -21.14 -10.57
C VAL A 299 -14.31 -22.60 -10.34
N GLY A 300 -14.86 -23.47 -11.19
CA GLY A 300 -14.57 -24.89 -11.20
C GLY A 300 -13.08 -25.11 -11.45
N ARG A 301 -12.53 -26.22 -10.92
CA ARG A 301 -11.11 -26.59 -11.10
C ARG A 301 -10.64 -26.56 -12.58
N ASN A 302 -11.56 -26.73 -13.53
CA ASN A 302 -11.28 -26.72 -14.96
C ASN A 302 -11.67 -25.42 -15.67
N ASP A 303 -12.27 -24.46 -14.97
CA ASP A 303 -12.71 -23.18 -15.52
C ASP A 303 -11.52 -22.23 -15.69
N PRO A 304 -11.64 -21.21 -16.56
CA PRO A 304 -10.63 -20.16 -16.68
C PRO A 304 -10.36 -19.53 -15.30
N CYS A 305 -9.08 -19.40 -14.95
CA CYS A 305 -8.69 -18.75 -13.71
C CYS A 305 -9.14 -17.28 -13.73
N PRO A 306 -9.81 -16.78 -12.67
CA PRO A 306 -10.23 -15.38 -12.58
C PRO A 306 -9.02 -14.43 -12.46
N CYS A 307 -7.83 -14.97 -12.19
CA CYS A 307 -6.56 -14.28 -12.24
C CYS A 307 -6.10 -13.85 -13.65
N GLY A 308 -6.92 -14.01 -14.70
CA GLY A 308 -6.55 -13.57 -16.06
C GLY A 308 -5.42 -14.36 -16.73
N SER A 309 -4.92 -15.43 -16.10
CA SER A 309 -3.79 -16.25 -16.59
C SER A 309 -4.03 -16.99 -17.91
N GLY A 310 -5.29 -17.05 -18.37
CA GLY A 310 -5.72 -17.89 -19.50
C GLY A 310 -5.64 -19.40 -19.24
N LYS A 311 -5.19 -19.82 -18.04
CA LYS A 311 -5.06 -21.23 -17.64
C LYS A 311 -6.29 -21.68 -16.85
N LYS A 312 -6.49 -23.00 -16.79
CA LYS A 312 -7.50 -23.60 -15.90
C LYS A 312 -7.12 -23.36 -14.45
N PHE A 313 -8.09 -23.04 -13.59
CA PHE A 313 -7.86 -22.70 -12.18
C PHE A 313 -6.95 -23.70 -11.45
N LYS A 314 -7.12 -25.00 -11.67
CA LYS A 314 -6.28 -26.06 -11.08
C LYS A 314 -4.78 -25.98 -11.43
N LYS A 315 -4.44 -25.36 -12.57
CA LYS A 315 -3.06 -25.26 -13.08
C LYS A 315 -2.44 -23.89 -12.80
N CYS A 316 -3.18 -22.98 -12.16
CA CYS A 316 -2.73 -21.61 -11.94
C CYS A 316 -2.59 -21.29 -10.45
N CYS A 317 -3.64 -21.53 -9.65
CA CYS A 317 -3.72 -21.05 -8.26
C CYS A 317 -3.92 -22.21 -7.26
N LEU A 318 -3.65 -23.45 -7.66
CA LEU A 318 -3.90 -24.66 -6.89
C LEU A 318 -2.67 -25.58 -6.84
N HIS A 319 -1.49 -25.03 -7.15
CA HIS A 319 -0.21 -25.72 -7.14
C HIS A 319 0.82 -24.91 -6.39
#